data_AF-A0A4R8UWI1-F1
#
_entry.id   AF-A0A4R8UWI1-F1
#
_cell.length_a   1.000
_cell.length_b   1.000
_cell.length_c   1.000
_cell.angle_alpha   90.00
_cell.angle_beta   90.00
_cell.angle_gamma   90.00
#
_symmetry.space_group_name_H-M   'P 1'
#
loop_
_entity.id
_entity.type
_entity.pdbx_description
1 polymer ?
#
loop_
_entity_poly.entity_id
_entity_poly.type
_entity_poly.pdbx_seq_one_letter_code
_entity_poly.pdbx_strand_id
1 'polypeptide(L)'
;MSESTAPTPEPLPAGWLRLDRAGWWGTFAVTPLNGIMLGIVPINLGTTTARSFDISIWWGFLMALGAIVPVFLVLYLVQRLRYPQAWVSFDRNELRAGRRVVPLADIVWARLEMFDRKRAHTRMLTLRFGAESGPRASVRLRGRTAQTLPTAVTDIVAEIIRRSSIAVPQTPNDPTGRFARYNYPGSLGRADALEVVLNPPTIDDPAPVLIA
;
A
#
# COMPACT_ATOMS: atom_id res chain seq x y z
N MET A 1 20.37 -33.03 27.50
CA MET A 1 20.06 -31.59 27.62
C MET A 1 20.46 -30.96 26.30
N SER A 2 19.50 -30.71 25.42
CA SER A 2 19.77 -30.10 24.12
C SER A 2 19.69 -28.60 24.29
N GLU A 3 20.83 -27.91 24.20
CA GLU A 3 20.86 -26.46 24.12
C GLU A 3 20.11 -26.02 22.87
N SER A 4 18.94 -25.42 23.08
CA SER A 4 18.20 -24.71 22.04
C SER A 4 18.97 -23.43 21.74
N THR A 5 19.90 -23.49 20.78
CA THR A 5 20.52 -22.29 20.22
C THR A 5 19.42 -21.48 19.55
N ALA A 6 18.93 -20.46 20.25
CA ALA A 6 18.04 -19.47 19.65
C ALA A 6 18.73 -18.92 18.39
N PRO A 7 18.05 -18.87 17.23
CA PRO A 7 18.64 -18.33 16.03
C PRO A 7 19.12 -16.91 16.32
N THR A 8 20.40 -16.65 16.08
CA THR A 8 20.98 -15.31 16.21
C THR A 8 20.17 -14.37 15.33
N PRO A 9 19.59 -13.27 15.86
CA PRO A 9 18.82 -12.36 15.04
C PRO A 9 19.72 -11.86 13.91
N GLU A 10 19.29 -12.06 12.67
CA GLU A 10 20.05 -11.55 11.52
C GLU A 10 20.30 -10.06 11.71
N PRO A 11 21.54 -9.59 11.47
CA PRO A 11 21.86 -8.19 11.61
C PRO A 11 20.96 -7.37 10.67
N LEU A 12 20.33 -6.34 11.22
CA LEU A 12 19.46 -5.46 10.44
C LEU A 12 20.23 -4.87 9.25
N PRO A 13 19.59 -4.70 8.09
CA PRO A 13 20.26 -4.18 6.91
C PRO A 13 20.72 -2.74 7.15
N ALA A 14 22.00 -2.50 6.88
CA ALA A 14 22.60 -1.17 6.95
C ALA A 14 22.18 -0.32 5.74
N GLY A 15 22.11 1.00 5.94
CA GLY A 15 21.80 1.99 4.91
C GLY A 15 20.32 2.22 4.67
N TRP A 16 19.99 2.69 3.46
CA TRP A 16 18.62 3.01 3.06
C TRP A 16 17.97 1.83 2.35
N LEU A 17 17.02 1.19 3.01
CA LEU A 17 16.20 0.15 2.44
C LEU A 17 14.93 0.73 1.80
N ARG A 18 14.60 0.26 0.61
CA ARG A 18 13.37 0.64 -0.10
C ARG A 18 12.19 -0.18 0.45
N LEU A 19 11.17 0.49 0.96
CA LEU A 19 9.90 -0.19 1.28
C LEU A 19 9.12 -0.39 -0.01
N ASP A 20 8.68 -1.62 -0.24
CA ASP A 20 7.86 -1.93 -1.40
C ASP A 20 6.52 -1.21 -1.29
N ARG A 21 6.08 -0.61 -2.38
CA ARG A 21 4.80 0.09 -2.42
C ARG A 21 3.72 -0.94 -2.68
N ALA A 22 2.58 -0.82 -2.01
CA ALA A 22 1.34 -1.41 -2.52
C ALA A 22 1.02 -0.82 -3.92
N GLY A 23 1.57 -1.43 -4.96
CA GLY A 23 1.60 -0.91 -6.32
C GLY A 23 0.22 -0.93 -6.96
N TRP A 24 -0.61 0.06 -6.68
CA TRP A 24 -1.94 0.17 -7.29
C TRP A 24 -1.83 0.27 -8.82
N TRP A 25 -0.77 0.86 -9.41
CA TRP A 25 -0.54 0.88 -10.87
C TRP A 25 -0.34 -0.52 -11.43
N GLY A 26 0.43 -1.37 -10.74
CA GLY A 26 0.57 -2.78 -11.11
C GLY A 26 -0.76 -3.50 -10.99
N THR A 27 -1.53 -3.26 -9.93
CA THR A 27 -2.88 -3.82 -9.78
C THR A 27 -3.85 -3.29 -10.85
N PHE A 28 -3.75 -2.01 -11.23
CA PHE A 28 -4.59 -1.36 -12.24
C PHE A 28 -4.29 -1.91 -13.62
N ALA A 29 -3.03 -1.95 -14.04
CA ALA A 29 -2.60 -2.42 -15.35
C ALA A 29 -2.86 -3.92 -15.57
N VAL A 30 -2.73 -4.73 -14.50
CA VAL A 30 -2.89 -6.20 -14.58
C VAL A 30 -4.35 -6.63 -14.35
N THR A 31 -5.27 -5.72 -14.02
CA THR A 31 -6.69 -6.07 -13.93
C THR A 31 -7.27 -6.23 -15.35
N PRO A 32 -7.81 -7.41 -15.73
CA PRO A 32 -8.18 -7.71 -17.12
C PRO A 32 -9.15 -6.70 -17.75
N LEU A 33 -10.11 -6.22 -16.96
CA LEU A 33 -11.09 -5.22 -17.40
C LEU A 33 -10.45 -3.88 -17.79
N ASN A 34 -9.38 -3.47 -17.08
CA ASN A 34 -8.66 -2.23 -17.39
C ASN A 34 -7.82 -2.38 -18.66
N GLY A 35 -7.20 -3.55 -18.88
CA GLY A 35 -6.51 -3.85 -20.13
C GLY A 35 -7.46 -3.82 -21.34
N ILE A 36 -8.68 -4.35 -21.18
CA ILE A 36 -9.73 -4.29 -22.20
C ILE A 36 -10.16 -2.83 -22.45
N MET A 37 -10.37 -2.03 -21.40
CA MET A 37 -10.69 -0.61 -21.56
C MET A 37 -9.57 0.18 -22.26
N LEU A 38 -8.30 -0.12 -21.98
CA LEU A 38 -7.17 0.53 -22.64
C LEU A 38 -7.10 0.23 -24.15
N GLY A 39 -7.65 -0.90 -24.60
CA GLY A 39 -7.80 -1.20 -26.03
C GLY A 39 -9.07 -0.64 -26.66
N ILE A 40 -10.21 -0.73 -25.96
CA ILE A 40 -11.53 -0.34 -26.48
C ILE A 40 -11.69 1.18 -26.56
N VAL A 41 -11.15 1.93 -25.60
CA VAL A 41 -11.31 3.39 -25.53
C VAL A 41 -10.63 4.10 -26.71
N PRO A 42 -9.35 3.81 -27.07
CA PRO A 42 -8.73 4.41 -28.25
C PRO A 42 -9.44 4.06 -29.56
N ILE A 43 -9.97 2.84 -29.68
CA ILE A 43 -10.71 2.40 -30.88
C ILE A 43 -12.03 3.17 -31.01
N ASN A 44 -12.83 3.26 -29.94
CA ASN A 44 -14.09 4.00 -29.98
C ASN A 44 -13.86 5.50 -30.16
N LEU A 45 -12.94 6.09 -29.38
CA LEU A 45 -12.62 7.50 -29.50
C LEU A 45 -12.08 7.83 -30.89
N GLY A 46 -11.14 7.02 -31.41
CA GLY A 46 -10.56 7.20 -32.72
C GLY A 46 -11.55 7.03 -33.86
N THR A 47 -12.48 6.07 -33.77
CA THR A 47 -13.55 5.90 -34.77
C THR A 47 -14.58 7.02 -34.73
N THR A 48 -14.95 7.53 -33.55
CA THR A 48 -15.81 8.71 -33.43
C THR A 48 -15.13 9.95 -34.01
N THR A 49 -13.86 10.20 -33.65
CA THR A 49 -13.09 11.33 -34.21
C THR A 49 -12.94 11.20 -35.72
N ALA A 50 -12.63 10.02 -36.25
CA ALA A 50 -12.51 9.79 -37.68
C ALA A 50 -13.81 10.14 -38.44
N ARG A 51 -14.96 9.71 -37.91
CA ARG A 51 -16.28 10.00 -38.50
C ARG A 51 -16.66 11.47 -38.39
N SER A 52 -16.37 12.12 -37.27
CA SER A 52 -16.75 13.52 -37.05
C SER A 52 -15.97 14.51 -37.91
N PHE A 53 -14.71 14.18 -38.25
CA PHE A 53 -13.83 15.05 -39.03
C PHE A 53 -13.60 14.55 -40.47
N ASP A 54 -14.28 13.48 -40.87
CA ASP A 54 -14.12 12.80 -42.17
C ASP A 54 -12.66 12.50 -42.53
N ILE A 55 -11.89 12.03 -41.54
CA ILE A 55 -10.49 11.66 -41.68
C ILE A 55 -10.34 10.14 -41.68
N SER A 56 -9.20 9.66 -42.21
CA SER A 56 -8.86 8.24 -42.15
C SER A 56 -8.88 7.71 -40.71
N ILE A 57 -9.41 6.50 -40.55
CA ILE A 57 -9.52 5.80 -39.27
C ILE A 57 -8.16 5.67 -38.55
N TRP A 58 -7.07 5.56 -39.32
CA TRP A 58 -5.70 5.53 -38.81
C TRP A 58 -5.30 6.85 -38.14
N TRP A 59 -5.66 7.99 -38.74
CA TRP A 59 -5.41 9.30 -38.16
C TRP A 59 -6.28 9.56 -36.93
N GLY A 60 -7.55 9.15 -36.97
CA GLY A 60 -8.43 9.18 -35.79
C GLY A 60 -7.85 8.39 -34.61
N PHE A 61 -7.34 7.18 -34.88
CA PHE A 61 -6.69 6.34 -33.86
C PHE A 61 -5.40 6.98 -33.30
N LEU A 62 -4.52 7.51 -34.15
CA LEU A 62 -3.29 8.18 -33.70
C LEU A 62 -3.59 9.42 -32.85
N MET A 63 -4.59 10.21 -33.22
CA MET A 63 -5.04 11.35 -32.42
C MET A 63 -5.61 10.90 -31.07
N ALA A 64 -6.42 9.84 -31.05
CA ALA A 64 -6.94 9.28 -29.80
C ALA A 64 -5.82 8.79 -28.88
N LEU A 65 -4.84 8.06 -29.43
CA LEU A 65 -3.68 7.61 -28.67
C LEU A 65 -2.84 8.79 -28.16
N GLY A 66 -2.62 9.78 -29.03
CA GLY A 66 -1.92 11.03 -28.71
C GLY A 66 -2.61 11.86 -27.63
N ALA A 67 -3.94 11.76 -27.48
CA ALA A 67 -4.67 12.40 -26.39
C ALA A 67 -4.63 11.59 -25.09
N ILE A 68 -4.72 10.25 -25.18
CA ILE A 68 -4.81 9.36 -24.02
C ILE A 68 -3.47 9.23 -23.30
N VAL A 69 -2.37 9.03 -24.05
CA VAL A 69 -1.04 8.78 -23.45
C VAL A 69 -0.59 9.94 -22.53
N PRO A 70 -0.69 11.22 -22.92
CA PRO A 70 -0.34 12.33 -22.04
C PRO A 70 -1.19 12.38 -20.77
N VAL A 71 -2.49 12.09 -20.85
CA VAL A 71 -3.38 12.07 -19.67
C VAL A 71 -2.90 11.02 -18.67
N PHE A 72 -2.63 9.80 -19.13
CA PHE A 72 -2.09 8.74 -18.26
C PHE A 72 -0.70 9.08 -17.72
N LEU A 73 0.15 9.69 -18.53
CA LEU A 73 1.49 10.11 -18.11
C LEU A 73 1.43 11.20 -17.02
N VAL A 74 0.52 12.17 -17.17
CA VAL A 74 0.25 13.20 -16.15
C VAL A 74 -0.30 12.56 -14.88
N LEU A 75 -1.29 11.67 -14.97
CA LEU A 75 -1.83 10.96 -13.80
C LEU A 75 -0.75 10.15 -13.08
N TYR A 76 0.11 9.45 -13.84
CA TYR A 76 1.25 8.71 -13.30
C TYR A 76 2.24 9.64 -12.59
N LEU A 77 2.60 10.76 -13.20
CA LEU A 77 3.55 11.72 -12.64
C LEU A 77 3.00 12.40 -11.39
N VAL A 78 1.77 12.94 -11.45
CA VAL A 78 1.08 13.56 -10.30
C VAL A 78 1.07 12.60 -9.13
N GLN A 79 0.77 11.33 -9.39
CA GLN A 79 0.73 10.37 -8.32
C GLN A 79 2.12 10.00 -7.77
N ARG A 80 3.12 9.84 -8.63
CA ARG A 80 4.52 9.60 -8.21
C ARG A 80 5.06 10.74 -7.36
N LEU A 81 4.65 11.98 -7.65
CA LEU A 81 5.03 13.17 -6.89
C LEU A 81 4.23 13.30 -5.58
N ARG A 82 2.93 13.05 -5.62
CA ARG A 82 2.04 13.18 -4.45
C ARG A 82 2.28 12.11 -3.39
N TYR A 83 2.64 10.91 -3.83
CA TYR A 83 3.01 9.81 -2.97
C TYR A 83 4.40 9.38 -3.40
N PRO A 84 5.48 9.88 -2.79
CA PRO A 84 6.83 9.43 -3.08
C PRO A 84 7.10 8.03 -2.51
N GLN A 85 8.16 7.37 -2.97
CA GLN A 85 8.60 6.08 -2.43
C GLN A 85 9.12 6.26 -1.01
N ALA A 86 8.69 5.38 -0.10
CA ALA A 86 9.22 5.32 1.26
C ALA A 86 10.53 4.50 1.31
N TRP A 87 11.48 5.00 2.07
CA TRP A 87 12.77 4.40 2.38
C TRP A 87 12.96 4.41 3.89
N VAL A 88 13.56 3.37 4.45
CA VAL A 88 13.85 3.27 5.87
C VAL A 88 15.34 3.07 6.09
N SER A 89 15.89 3.64 7.17
CA SER A 89 17.24 3.35 7.64
C SER A 89 17.21 3.04 9.12
N PHE A 90 17.68 1.85 9.50
CA PHE A 90 17.74 1.40 10.89
C PHE A 90 18.95 1.96 11.64
N ASP A 91 20.04 2.27 10.93
CA ASP A 91 21.23 2.91 11.50
C ASP A 91 20.90 4.31 12.05
N ARG A 92 20.02 5.03 11.34
CA ARG A 92 19.59 6.38 11.68
C ARG A 92 18.26 6.43 12.42
N ASN A 93 17.52 5.32 12.47
CA ASN A 93 16.14 5.26 12.93
C ASN A 93 15.22 6.25 12.20
N GLU A 94 15.31 6.31 10.87
CA GLU A 94 14.60 7.29 10.04
C GLU A 94 13.76 6.64 8.93
N LEU A 95 12.59 7.21 8.68
CA LEU A 95 11.75 6.97 7.52
C LEU A 95 11.79 8.20 6.60
N ARG A 96 12.17 7.99 5.35
CA ARG A 96 12.19 9.02 4.30
C ARG A 96 11.13 8.73 3.25
N ALA A 97 10.32 9.73 2.90
CA ALA A 97 9.53 9.68 1.68
C ALA A 97 9.70 10.98 0.88
N GLY A 98 10.32 10.86 -0.30
CA GLY A 98 10.66 12.02 -1.12
C GLY A 98 11.67 12.92 -0.40
N ARG A 99 11.31 14.19 -0.20
CA ARG A 99 12.15 15.20 0.49
C ARG A 99 11.96 15.23 2.01
N ARG A 100 10.98 14.50 2.55
CA ARG A 100 10.66 14.49 3.99
C ARG A 100 11.33 13.29 4.66
N VAL A 101 12.01 13.54 5.76
CA VAL A 101 12.61 12.53 6.65
C VAL A 101 12.01 12.71 8.02
N VAL A 102 11.59 11.62 8.64
CA VAL A 102 10.97 11.61 9.97
C VAL A 102 11.52 10.43 10.78
N PRO A 103 11.85 10.61 12.06
CA PRO A 103 12.24 9.52 12.95
C PRO A 103 11.21 8.39 12.99
N LEU A 104 11.64 7.14 13.15
CA LEU A 104 10.74 6.00 13.30
C LEU A 104 9.84 6.15 14.53
N ALA A 105 10.33 6.78 15.60
CA ALA A 105 9.56 7.07 16.81
C ALA A 105 8.37 8.02 16.57
N ASP A 106 8.45 8.86 15.53
CA ASP A 106 7.39 9.83 15.18
C ASP A 106 6.33 9.20 14.25
N ILE A 107 6.44 7.91 13.95
CA ILE A 107 5.36 7.15 13.31
C ILE A 107 4.32 6.84 14.40
N VAL A 108 3.19 7.53 14.33
CA VAL A 108 2.18 7.54 15.40
C VAL A 108 0.89 6.79 15.04
N TRP A 109 0.66 6.49 13.76
CA TRP A 109 -0.56 5.81 13.33
C TRP A 109 -0.27 4.64 12.38
N ALA A 110 -1.10 3.61 12.48
CA ALA A 110 -1.19 2.51 11.53
C ALA A 110 -2.64 2.26 11.15
N ARG A 111 -2.87 1.94 9.89
CA ARG A 111 -4.17 1.54 9.35
C ARG A 111 -4.00 0.32 8.45
N LEU A 112 -4.81 -0.69 8.71
CA LEU A 112 -4.93 -1.86 7.85
C LEU A 112 -6.07 -1.62 6.86
N GLU A 113 -5.73 -1.60 5.58
CA GLU A 113 -6.68 -1.66 4.49
C GLU A 113 -6.82 -3.12 4.06
N MET A 114 -8.05 -3.62 4.10
CA MET A 114 -8.39 -4.96 3.65
C MET A 114 -9.31 -4.85 2.44
N PHE A 115 -8.98 -5.62 1.41
CA PHE A 115 -9.82 -5.77 0.23
C PHE A 115 -10.19 -7.24 0.08
N ASP A 116 -11.43 -7.55 0.46
CA ASP A 116 -12.01 -8.88 0.38
C ASP A 116 -12.81 -9.07 -0.90
N ARG A 117 -12.46 -10.11 -1.65
CA ARG A 117 -13.25 -10.58 -2.78
C ARG A 117 -13.77 -11.98 -2.47
N LYS A 118 -14.89 -12.06 -1.75
CA LYS A 118 -15.53 -13.31 -1.31
C LYS A 118 -15.68 -14.33 -2.44
N ARG A 119 -16.18 -13.91 -3.61
CA ARG A 119 -16.40 -14.78 -4.78
C ARG A 119 -15.12 -15.43 -5.35
N ALA A 120 -13.96 -14.82 -5.13
CA ALA A 120 -12.67 -15.31 -5.63
C ALA A 120 -11.79 -15.87 -4.51
N HIS A 121 -12.34 -16.08 -3.32
CA HIS A 121 -11.61 -16.50 -2.11
C HIS A 121 -10.27 -15.77 -1.92
N THR A 122 -10.27 -14.46 -2.17
CA THR A 122 -9.05 -13.64 -2.12
C THR A 122 -9.20 -12.52 -1.10
N ARG A 123 -8.27 -12.46 -0.15
CA ARG A 123 -8.11 -11.37 0.83
C ARG A 123 -6.78 -10.67 0.61
N MET A 124 -6.82 -9.39 0.25
CA MET A 124 -5.64 -8.54 0.17
C MET A 124 -5.50 -7.68 1.41
N LEU A 125 -4.30 -7.63 1.97
CA LEU A 125 -3.99 -6.85 3.17
C LEU A 125 -2.91 -5.84 2.86
N THR A 126 -3.16 -4.58 3.15
CA THR A 126 -2.19 -3.50 3.02
C THR A 126 -2.12 -2.71 4.31
N LEU A 127 -0.95 -2.72 4.95
CA LEU A 127 -0.68 -1.89 6.12
C LEU A 127 -0.17 -0.53 5.65
N ARG A 128 -0.79 0.54 6.15
CA ARG A 128 -0.35 1.92 5.92
C ARG A 128 0.03 2.51 7.27
N PHE A 129 1.16 3.18 7.33
CA PHE A 129 1.62 3.84 8.56
C PHE A 129 2.36 5.12 8.22
N GLY A 130 2.44 6.02 9.19
CA GLY A 130 3.17 7.26 9.02
C GLY A 130 3.10 8.17 10.24
N ALA A 131 3.68 9.35 10.07
CA ALA A 131 3.55 10.46 11.01
C ALA A 131 2.31 11.31 10.70
N GLU A 132 1.84 12.08 11.68
CA GLU A 132 0.59 12.86 11.59
C GLU A 132 0.60 13.86 10.41
N SER A 133 1.69 14.60 10.23
CA SER A 133 1.90 15.56 9.13
C SER A 133 3.04 15.17 8.17
N GLY A 134 3.50 13.92 8.27
CA GLY A 134 4.76 13.48 7.68
C GLY A 134 4.66 12.44 6.54
N PRO A 135 5.77 11.74 6.25
CA PRO A 135 5.83 10.73 5.22
C PRO A 135 4.91 9.55 5.58
N ARG A 136 4.32 8.97 4.53
CA ARG A 136 3.44 7.80 4.64
C ARG A 136 4.09 6.64 3.91
N ALA A 137 4.13 5.48 4.55
CA ALA A 137 4.54 4.23 3.95
C ALA A 137 3.32 3.31 3.83
N SER A 138 3.34 2.45 2.82
CA SER A 138 2.36 1.40 2.66
C SER A 138 3.05 0.12 2.24
N VAL A 139 2.79 -0.95 2.98
CA VAL A 139 3.35 -2.28 2.74
C VAL A 139 2.19 -3.24 2.53
N ARG A 140 2.22 -3.99 1.43
CA ARG A 140 1.20 -5.00 1.13
C ARG A 140 1.56 -6.28 1.86
N LEU A 141 0.85 -6.64 2.92
CA LEU A 141 1.14 -7.84 3.72
C LEU A 141 0.69 -9.14 3.03
N ARG A 142 -0.39 -9.07 2.24
CA ARG A 142 -0.94 -10.21 1.50
C ARG A 142 -1.43 -9.79 0.12
N GLY A 143 -0.97 -10.49 -0.92
CA GLY A 143 -1.36 -10.27 -2.31
C GLY A 143 -2.65 -10.99 -2.73
N ARG A 144 -3.08 -10.77 -3.99
CA ARG A 144 -4.24 -11.45 -4.58
C ARG A 144 -4.11 -12.97 -4.61
N THR A 145 -2.89 -13.46 -4.77
CA THR A 145 -2.58 -14.89 -4.90
C THR A 145 -2.35 -15.55 -3.54
N ALA A 146 -2.84 -14.95 -2.46
CA ALA A 146 -2.58 -15.37 -1.08
C ALA A 146 -1.09 -15.38 -0.66
N GLN A 147 -0.20 -14.85 -1.51
CA GLN A 147 1.22 -14.71 -1.19
C GLN A 147 1.41 -13.72 -0.04
N THR A 148 2.10 -14.17 1.00
CA THR A 148 2.57 -13.38 2.13
C THR A 148 3.93 -12.75 1.81
N LEU A 149 4.35 -11.82 2.66
CA LEU A 149 5.70 -11.25 2.57
C LEU A 149 6.78 -12.32 2.77
N PRO A 150 7.92 -12.22 2.05
CA PRO A 150 9.12 -12.95 2.41
C PRO A 150 9.50 -12.63 3.85
N THR A 151 9.95 -13.63 4.61
CA THR A 151 10.33 -13.51 6.03
C THR A 151 11.26 -12.32 6.30
N ALA A 152 12.29 -12.14 5.49
CA ALA A 152 13.20 -10.99 5.61
C ALA A 152 12.49 -9.62 5.54
N VAL A 153 11.48 -9.48 4.68
CA VAL A 153 10.69 -8.24 4.57
C VAL A 153 9.74 -8.11 5.76
N THR A 154 9.15 -9.21 6.22
CA THR A 154 8.33 -9.24 7.43
C THR A 154 9.10 -8.76 8.65
N ASP A 155 10.33 -9.22 8.85
CA ASP A 155 11.18 -8.84 9.98
C ASP A 155 11.54 -7.35 9.96
N ILE A 156 11.85 -6.82 8.79
CA ILE A 156 12.08 -5.38 8.56
C ILE A 156 10.84 -4.57 8.97
N VAL A 157 9.66 -4.98 8.53
CA VAL A 157 8.41 -4.25 8.81
C VAL A 157 8.02 -4.36 10.29
N ALA A 158 8.21 -5.54 10.89
CA ALA A 158 8.03 -5.76 12.32
C ALA A 158 8.95 -4.85 13.13
N GLU A 159 10.21 -4.69 12.71
CA GLU A 159 11.17 -3.82 13.39
C GLU A 159 10.82 -2.34 13.29
N ILE A 160 10.29 -1.89 12.15
CA ILE A 160 9.74 -0.53 12.00
C ILE A 160 8.63 -0.29 13.02
N ILE A 161 7.69 -1.24 13.14
CA ILE A 161 6.57 -1.13 14.07
C ILE A 161 7.05 -1.16 15.52
N ARG A 162 8.04 -2.00 15.86
CA ARG A 162 8.64 -2.03 17.19
C ARG A 162 9.26 -0.69 17.59
N ARG A 163 9.92 -0.01 16.67
CA ARG A 163 10.57 1.31 16.89
C ARG A 163 9.62 2.51 16.78
N SER A 164 8.35 2.27 16.51
CA SER A 164 7.33 3.31 16.33
C SER A 164 6.53 3.59 17.60
N SER A 165 5.89 4.76 17.64
CA SER A 165 4.95 5.17 18.68
C SER A 165 3.49 5.00 18.23
N ILE A 166 3.21 3.97 17.42
CA ILE A 166 1.88 3.73 16.86
C ILE A 166 0.85 3.52 17.98
N ALA A 167 -0.17 4.37 17.99
CA ALA A 167 -1.29 4.28 18.91
C ALA A 167 -2.61 4.42 18.15
N VAL A 168 -3.66 3.80 18.69
CA VAL A 168 -5.01 4.01 18.16
C VAL A 168 -5.45 5.44 18.51
N PRO A 169 -6.02 6.21 17.56
CA PRO A 169 -6.47 7.56 17.86
C PRO A 169 -7.54 7.56 18.96
N GLN A 170 -7.40 8.50 19.90
CA GLN A 170 -8.36 8.70 20.99
C GLN A 170 -9.24 9.92 20.68
N THR A 171 -10.50 9.89 21.12
CA THR A 171 -11.37 11.07 21.10
C THR A 171 -11.61 11.56 22.53
N PRO A 172 -11.87 12.87 22.73
CA PRO A 172 -12.22 13.39 24.06
C PRO A 172 -13.42 12.67 24.70
N ASN A 173 -14.35 12.18 23.87
CA ASN A 173 -15.56 11.46 24.30
C ASN A 173 -15.32 9.95 24.50
N ASP A 174 -14.14 9.43 24.15
CA ASP A 174 -13.73 8.05 24.39
C ASP A 174 -12.23 7.98 24.78
N PRO A 175 -11.89 8.42 26.00
CA PRO A 175 -10.51 8.44 26.48
C PRO A 175 -9.93 7.03 26.67
N THR A 176 -10.79 6.03 26.82
CA THR A 176 -10.37 4.62 26.94
C THR A 176 -10.16 3.93 25.59
N GLY A 177 -10.57 4.56 24.48
CA GLY A 177 -10.49 3.99 23.14
C GLY A 177 -11.39 2.76 22.93
N ARG A 178 -12.38 2.52 23.82
CA ARG A 178 -13.28 1.35 23.75
C ARG A 178 -14.06 1.30 22.44
N PHE A 179 -14.39 2.46 21.91
CA PHE A 179 -15.09 2.67 20.65
C PHE A 179 -14.18 3.11 19.51
N ALA A 180 -12.86 3.18 19.74
CA ALA A 180 -11.92 3.61 18.71
C ALA A 180 -11.98 2.73 17.46
N ARG A 181 -12.29 1.44 17.60
CA ARG A 181 -12.53 0.51 16.47
C ARG A 181 -13.74 0.88 15.59
N TYR A 182 -14.72 1.59 16.15
CA TYR A 182 -15.89 2.08 15.40
C TYR A 182 -15.66 3.49 14.88
N ASN A 183 -15.02 4.36 15.66
CA ASN A 183 -14.73 5.75 15.28
C ASN A 183 -13.62 5.86 14.23
N TYR A 184 -12.65 4.93 14.28
CA TYR A 184 -11.48 4.90 13.42
C TYR A 184 -11.29 3.51 12.79
N PRO A 185 -12.20 3.10 11.90
CA PRO A 185 -12.16 1.78 11.27
C PRO A 185 -10.81 1.53 10.59
N GLY A 186 -10.32 0.29 10.70
CA GLY A 186 -9.01 -0.13 10.20
C GLY A 186 -7.80 0.35 11.01
N SER A 187 -7.94 1.20 12.02
CA SER A 187 -6.79 1.68 12.79
C SER A 187 -6.27 0.61 13.74
N LEU A 188 -4.95 0.46 13.82
CA LEU A 188 -4.29 -0.56 14.62
C LEU A 188 -3.40 0.08 15.68
N GLY A 189 -3.38 -0.51 16.88
CA GLY A 189 -2.35 -0.24 17.86
C GLY A 189 -1.03 -0.90 17.48
N ARG A 190 0.07 -0.53 18.14
CA ARG A 190 1.39 -1.12 17.85
C ARG A 190 1.42 -2.65 17.99
N ALA A 191 0.78 -3.20 19.02
CA ALA A 191 0.74 -4.64 19.26
C ALA A 191 -0.05 -5.36 18.17
N ASP A 192 -1.26 -4.89 17.87
CA ASP A 192 -2.11 -5.46 16.81
C ASP A 192 -1.45 -5.33 15.43
N ALA A 193 -0.79 -4.21 15.15
CA ALA A 193 -0.03 -4.02 13.92
C ALA A 193 1.13 -5.01 13.81
N LEU A 194 1.84 -5.28 14.90
CA LEU A 194 2.90 -6.28 14.94
C LEU A 194 2.35 -7.69 14.72
N GLU A 195 1.24 -8.04 15.36
CA GLU A 195 0.57 -9.33 15.18
C GLU A 195 0.14 -9.55 13.73
N VAL A 196 -0.50 -8.56 13.11
CA VAL A 196 -0.95 -8.64 11.71
C VAL A 196 0.23 -8.73 10.72
N VAL A 197 1.39 -8.16 11.05
CA VAL A 197 2.59 -8.28 10.21
C VAL A 197 3.21 -9.66 10.33
N LEU A 198 3.35 -10.20 11.54
CA LEU A 198 3.96 -11.50 11.79
C LEU A 198 3.04 -12.65 11.34
N ASN A 199 1.74 -12.52 11.59
CA ASN A 199 0.72 -13.52 11.30
C ASN A 199 -0.43 -12.88 10.51
N PRO A 200 -0.23 -12.58 9.21
CA PRO A 200 -1.25 -11.95 8.39
C PRO A 200 -2.47 -12.88 8.24
N PRO A 201 -3.67 -12.44 8.67
CA PRO A 201 -4.85 -13.30 8.70
C PRO A 201 -5.20 -13.83 7.30
N THR A 202 -5.67 -15.07 7.27
CA THR A 202 -6.18 -15.72 6.07
C THR A 202 -7.60 -15.27 5.77
N ILE A 203 -8.20 -15.81 4.71
CA ILE A 203 -9.59 -15.49 4.37
C ILE A 203 -10.61 -16.13 5.34
N ASP A 204 -10.22 -17.26 5.93
CA ASP A 204 -11.06 -18.03 6.84
C ASP A 204 -11.00 -17.47 8.27
N ASP A 205 -9.96 -16.69 8.57
CA ASP A 205 -9.82 -15.99 9.84
C ASP A 205 -10.78 -14.80 9.92
N PRO A 206 -11.24 -14.45 11.14
CA PRO A 206 -12.00 -13.22 11.35
C PRO A 206 -11.18 -12.01 10.91
N ALA A 207 -11.87 -10.99 10.40
CA ALA A 207 -11.21 -9.74 10.04
C ALA A 207 -10.59 -9.12 11.31
N PRO A 208 -9.28 -8.83 11.35
CA PRO A 208 -8.61 -8.24 12.53
C PRO A 208 -9.11 -6.84 12.86
N VAL A 209 -9.78 -6.17 11.91
CA VAL A 209 -10.33 -4.83 12.07
C VAL A 209 -11.70 -4.73 11.41
N LEU A 210 -12.54 -3.85 11.96
CA LEU A 210 -13.76 -3.42 11.27
C LEU A 210 -13.37 -2.54 10.09
N ILE A 211 -13.90 -2.89 8.92
CA ILE A 211 -13.72 -2.13 7.67
C ILE A 211 -15.03 -1.39 7.44
N ALA A 212 -14.94 -0.09 7.18
CA ALA A 212 -16.09 0.74 6.80
C ALA A 212 -16.49 0.51 5.34
#